data_AF-F3GLH0-F1
#
_entry.id   AF-F3GLH0-F1
#
_cell.length_a   1.000
_cell.length_b   1.000
_cell.length_c   1.000
_cell.angle_alpha   90.00
_cell.angle_beta   90.00
_cell.angle_gamma   90.00
#
_symmetry.space_group_name_H-M   'P 1'
#
loop_
_entity.id
_entity.type
_entity.pdbx_description
1 polymer ?
#
loop_
_entity_poly.entity_id
_entity_poly.type
_entity_poly.pdbx_seq_one_letter_code
_entity_poly.pdbx_strand_id
1 'polypeptide(L)' 'MFEFSPQTRRRFDLFKANRRGWWSLWIFIGLLLVCLCGELIANDKPLLIRYDGQLYYPV' A
#
# COMPACT_ATOMS: atom_id res chain seq x y z
N MET A 1 9.45 17.68 -18.15
CA MET A 1 8.44 17.93 -17.09
C MET A 1 7.20 17.14 -17.51
N PHE A 2 6.65 16.24 -16.68
CA PHE A 2 5.47 15.46 -17.08
C PHE A 2 4.29 16.41 -17.31
N GLU A 3 4.04 16.81 -18.56
CA GLU A 3 2.92 17.67 -18.92
C GLU A 3 1.67 16.80 -19.07
N PHE A 4 0.79 16.87 -18.08
CA PHE A 4 -0.52 16.25 -18.19
C PHE A 4 -1.33 16.98 -19.26
N SER A 5 -1.88 16.23 -20.21
CA SER A 5 -2.80 16.80 -21.19
C SER A 5 -3.94 17.54 -20.45
N PRO A 6 -4.45 18.67 -20.97
CA PRO A 6 -5.53 19.42 -20.34
C PRO A 6 -6.79 18.56 -20.10
N GLN A 7 -6.97 17.52 -20.91
CA GLN A 7 -8.04 16.54 -20.74
C GLN A 7 -7.83 15.65 -19.50
N THR A 8 -6.60 15.20 -19.26
CA THR A 8 -6.25 14.40 -18.08
C THR A 8 -6.48 15.19 -16.79
N ARG A 9 -6.12 16.49 -16.78
CA ARG A 9 -6.34 17.37 -15.62
C ARG A 9 -7.82 17.53 -15.28
N ARG A 10 -8.66 17.77 -16.30
CA ARG A 10 -10.12 17.85 -16.12
C ARG A 10 -10.71 16.55 -15.58
N ARG A 11 -10.26 15.39 -16.07
CA ARG A 11 -10.71 14.08 -15.56
C ARG A 11 -10.28 13.85 -14.11
N PHE A 12 -9.10 14.30 -13.74
CA PHE A 12 -8.60 14.21 -12.36
C PHE A 12 -9.39 15.10 -11.39
N ASP A 13 -9.73 16.32 -11.80
CA ASP A 13 -10.56 17.22 -11.00
C ASP A 13 -11.98 16.66 -10.82
N LEU A 14 -12.56 16.07 -11.87
CA LEU A 14 -13.85 15.35 -11.80
C LEU A 14 -13.78 14.12 -10.87
N PHE A 15 -12.67 13.39 -10.91
CA PHE A 15 -12.46 12.24 -10.02
C PHE A 15 -12.33 12.68 -8.55
N LYS A 16 -11.59 13.74 -8.26
CA LYS A 16 -11.49 14.34 -6.92
C LYS A 16 -12.84 14.89 -6.41
N ALA A 17 -13.66 15.45 -7.30
CA ALA A 17 -14.99 15.93 -6.94
C ALA A 17 -15.93 14.77 -6.53
N ASN A 18 -15.70 13.56 -7.02
CA ASN A 18 -16.46 12.38 -6.63
C ASN A 18 -15.99 11.83 -5.27
N ARG A 19 -16.62 12.28 -4.18
CA ARG A 19 -16.27 11.85 -2.81
C ARG A 19 -16.23 10.32 -2.65
N ARG A 20 -17.18 9.60 -3.24
CA ARG A 20 -17.22 8.11 -3.16
C ARG A 20 -16.01 7.49 -3.86
N GLY A 21 -15.70 7.96 -5.07
CA GLY A 21 -14.52 7.50 -5.81
C GLY A 21 -13.21 7.78 -5.08
N TRP A 22 -13.11 8.94 -4.43
CA TRP A 22 -11.94 9.30 -3.63
C TRP A 22 -11.77 8.40 -2.41
N TRP A 23 -12.83 8.13 -1.65
CA TRP A 23 -12.78 7.21 -0.51
C TRP A 23 -12.46 5.77 -0.93
N SER A 24 -13.07 5.29 -2.02
CA SER A 24 -12.78 3.96 -2.57
C SER A 24 -11.32 3.81 -3.00
N LEU A 25 -10.70 4.86 -3.54
CA LEU A 25 -9.26 4.85 -3.87
C LEU A 25 -8.41 4.59 -2.62
N TRP A 26 -8.68 5.31 -1.53
CA TRP A 26 -7.93 5.14 -0.28
C TRP A 26 -8.14 3.77 0.35
N ILE A 27 -9.37 3.26 0.34
CA ILE A 27 -9.67 1.90 0.82
C ILE A 27 -8.91 0.88 -0.01
N PHE A 28 -8.94 1.01 -1.34
CA PHE A 28 -8.22 0.12 -2.25
C PHE A 28 -6.70 0.17 -2.02
N ILE A 29 -6.12 1.36 -1.89
CA ILE A 29 -4.68 1.52 -1.59
C ILE A 29 -4.34 0.87 -0.24
N GLY A 30 -5.16 1.10 0.79
CA GLY A 30 -4.97 0.47 2.09
C GLY A 30 -4.98 -1.07 2.01
N LEU A 31 -5.99 -1.63 1.34
CA LEU A 31 -6.08 -3.08 1.13
C LEU A 31 -4.90 -3.61 0.29
N LEU A 32 -4.52 -2.91 -0.77
CA LEU A 32 -3.39 -3.30 -1.61
C LEU A 32 -2.08 -3.31 -0.82
N LEU A 33 -1.83 -2.30 0.00
CA LEU A 33 -0.65 -2.23 0.87
C LEU A 33 -0.66 -3.36 1.90
N VAL A 34 -1.81 -3.66 2.50
CA VAL A 34 -1.96 -4.80 3.43
C VAL A 34 -1.68 -6.13 2.72
N CYS A 35 -2.16 -6.31 1.49
CA CYS A 35 -1.87 -7.50 0.69
C CYS A 35 -0.38 -7.61 0.33
N LEU A 36 0.27 -6.50 -0.05
CA LEU A 36 1.70 -6.46 -0.36
C LEU A 36 2.56 -6.73 0.88
N CYS A 37 2.16 -6.21 2.03
CA CYS A 37 2.77 -6.52 3.33
C CYS A 37 2.19 -7.79 3.95
N GLY A 38 1.47 -8.61 3.17
CA GLY A 38 0.86 -9.85 3.64
C GLY A 38 1.90 -10.80 4.21
N GLU A 39 3.07 -10.93 3.58
CA GLU A 39 4.18 -11.75 4.10
C GLU A 39 4.80 -11.19 5.39
N LEU A 40 4.73 -9.86 5.62
CA LEU A 40 5.18 -9.23 6.88
C LEU A 40 4.17 -9.42 8.02
N ILE A 41 2.87 -9.41 7.70
CA ILE A 41 1.78 -9.55 8.68
C ILE A 41 1.52 -11.03 8.99
N ALA A 42 1.43 -11.86 7.95
CA ALA A 42 1.24 -13.30 8.00
C ALA A 42 2.57 -14.02 7.78
N ASN A 43 3.53 -13.72 8.66
CA ASN A 43 4.80 -14.44 8.68
C ASN A 43 4.58 -15.90 9.08
N ASP A 44 4.60 -16.81 8.12
CA ASP A 44 4.64 -18.27 8.36
C ASP A 44 5.99 -18.73 8.96
N LYS A 45 7.03 -17.88 8.87
CA LYS A 45 8.33 -18.08 9.51
C LYS A 45 8.63 -16.87 10.40
N PRO A 46 9.00 -17.06 11.68
CA PRO A 46 9.35 -15.93 12.53
C PRO A 46 10.53 -15.15 11.94
N LEU A 47 10.32 -13.89 11.54
CA LEU A 47 11.39 -13.02 11.00
C LEU A 47 12.56 -12.81 11.97
N LEU A 48 12.29 -12.96 13.27
CA LEU A 48 13.21 -12.68 14.37
C LEU A 48 12.98 -13.70 15.48
N ILE A 49 13.88 -14.67 15.61
CA ILE A 49 13.91 -15.58 16.74
C ILE A 49 14.98 -15.06 17.70
N ARG A 50 14.57 -14.59 18.88
CA ARG A 50 15.49 -14.40 20.01
C ARG A 50 15.66 -15.74 20.70
N TYR A 51 16.81 -16.37 20.46
CA TYR A 51 17.21 -17.56 21.21
C TYR A 51 18.50 -17.24 21.95
N ASP A 52 18.47 -17.41 23.27
CA ASP A 52 19.64 -17.30 24.16
C ASP A 52 20.46 -15.99 24.03
N GLY A 53 19.79 -14.84 24.05
CA GLY A 53 20.43 -13.52 24.03
C GLY A 53 20.97 -13.05 22.67
N GLN A 54 20.87 -13.89 21.63
CA GLN A 54 21.30 -13.54 20.27
C GLN A 54 20.09 -13.44 19.32
N LEU A 55 20.18 -12.49 18.38
CA LEU A 55 19.15 -12.21 17.38
C LEU A 55 19.40 -13.10 16.15
N TYR A 56 18.57 -14.11 15.93
CA TYR A 56 18.65 -14.97 14.75
C TYR A 56 17.61 -14.55 13.72
N TYR A 57 18.07 -14.28 12.49
CA TYR A 57 17.24 -14.11 11.31
C TYR A 57 17.27 -15.44 10.54
N PRO A 58 16.12 -16.07 10.25
CA PRO A 58 16.12 -17.20 9.34
C PRO A 58 16.32 -16.65 7.91
N VAL A 59 17.37 -17.11 7.24
CA VAL A 59 17.51 -16.98 5.78
C VAL A 59 16.52 -17.92 5.10
#